data_AF-A0A5E7PZM1-F1
#
_entry.id   AF-A0A5E7PZM1-F1
#
_cell.length_a   1.000
_cell.length_b   1.000
_cell.length_c   1.000
_cell.angle_alpha   90.00
_cell.angle_beta   90.00
_cell.angle_gamma   90.00
#
_symmetry.space_group_name_H-M   'P 1'
#
loop_
_entity.id
_entity.type
_entity.pdbx_description
1 polymer ?
#
loop_
_entity_poly.entity_id
_entity_poly.type
_entity_poly.pdbx_seq_one_letter_code
_entity_poly.pdbx_strand_id
1 'polypeptide(L)'
;MPVLHSIIHKIDKKPDGSPAILHYSGAEVAESQARDELINQFNESYNATAGKGWGFFHAESGAYPLSGWLGKYLAGGSDLLEFSATAVEHLTKLMEESNLTTGGHALFCHYGKA
;
A
#
# COMPACT_ATOMS: atom_id res chain seq x y z
N MET A 1 -8.10 -7.98 14.23
CA MET A 1 -6.78 -8.63 14.09
C MET A 1 -5.74 -7.54 14.35
N PRO A 2 -4.70 -7.77 15.16
CA PRO A 2 -3.71 -6.73 15.43
C PRO A 2 -2.96 -6.33 14.15
N VAL A 3 -2.61 -5.04 14.07
CA VAL A 3 -1.69 -4.52 13.07
C VAL A 3 -0.27 -4.88 13.52
N LEU A 4 0.44 -5.65 12.71
CA LEU A 4 1.81 -6.09 12.98
C LEU A 4 2.81 -5.04 12.51
N HIS A 5 2.63 -4.57 11.27
CA HIS A 5 3.49 -3.56 10.64
C HIS A 5 2.64 -2.61 9.81
N SER A 6 3.01 -1.33 9.78
CA SER A 6 2.32 -0.35 8.94
C SER A 6 3.18 0.84 8.57
N ILE A 7 2.99 1.37 7.37
CA ILE A 7 3.76 2.51 6.86
C ILE A 7 2.91 3.32 5.89
N ILE A 8 3.10 4.64 5.89
CA ILE A 8 2.32 5.58 5.08
C ILE A 8 3.28 6.44 4.24
N HIS A 9 3.26 6.22 2.93
CA HIS A 9 3.92 7.09 1.95
C HIS A 9 2.95 8.16 1.46
N LYS A 10 3.45 9.17 0.76
CA LYS A 10 2.62 10.19 0.12
C LYS A 10 3.01 10.37 -1.34
N ILE A 11 2.01 10.33 -2.21
CA ILE A 11 2.15 10.62 -3.64
C ILE A 11 1.46 11.95 -3.89
N ASP A 12 2.22 13.01 -4.17
CA ASP A 12 1.70 14.31 -4.52
C ASP A 12 1.55 14.42 -6.04
N LYS A 13 0.32 14.26 -6.53
CA LYS A 13 -0.05 14.41 -7.94
C LYS A 13 -1.07 15.53 -8.09
N LYS A 14 -0.79 16.45 -9.00
CA LYS A 14 -1.68 17.58 -9.34
C LYS A 14 -2.40 17.31 -10.66
N PRO A 15 -3.59 17.88 -10.86
CA PRO A 15 -4.33 17.77 -12.12
C PRO A 15 -3.75 18.65 -13.25
N ASP A 16 -2.67 19.39 -13.00
CA ASP A 16 -2.05 20.34 -13.93
C ASP A 16 -1.08 19.69 -14.93
N GLY A 17 -0.99 18.36 -14.93
CA GLY A 17 -0.08 17.60 -15.80
C GLY A 17 1.36 17.51 -15.27
N SER A 18 1.68 18.07 -14.10
CA SER A 18 2.99 17.86 -13.47
C SER A 18 3.18 16.39 -13.06
N PRO A 19 4.42 15.86 -13.12
CA PRO A 19 4.72 14.51 -12.64
C PRO A 19 4.39 14.34 -11.15
N ALA A 20 3.95 13.15 -10.74
CA ALA A 20 3.79 12.82 -9.33
C ALA A 20 5.13 12.93 -8.59
N ILE A 21 5.07 13.50 -7.38
CA ILE A 21 6.20 13.55 -6.46
C ILE A 21 5.96 12.50 -5.37
N LEU A 22 6.86 11.54 -5.27
CA LEU A 22 6.81 10.51 -4.23
C LEU A 22 7.59 10.96 -3.00
N HIS A 23 6.92 10.95 -1.85
CA HIS A 23 7.50 11.16 -0.54
C HIS A 23 7.49 9.85 0.25
N TYR A 24 8.67 9.28 0.48
CA TYR A 24 8.81 8.07 1.28
C TYR A 24 8.61 8.37 2.76
N SER A 25 7.98 7.44 3.48
CA SER A 25 8.09 7.44 4.94
C SER A 25 9.51 7.07 5.34
N GLY A 26 10.02 7.70 6.40
CA GLY A 26 11.31 7.34 6.98
C GLY A 26 11.25 6.21 8.01
N ALA A 27 10.05 5.83 8.46
CA ALA A 27 9.83 4.80 9.47
C ALA A 27 8.41 4.22 9.40
N GLU A 28 8.20 3.10 10.07
CA GLU A 28 6.87 2.58 10.35
C GLU A 28 6.04 3.53 11.22
N VAL A 29 4.72 3.46 11.08
CA VAL A 29 3.78 4.17 11.95
C VAL A 29 3.79 3.51 13.32
N ALA A 30 4.10 4.30 14.34
CA ALA A 30 4.07 3.85 15.73
C ALA A 30 2.71 3.26 16.12
N GLU A 31 2.73 2.27 17.00
CA GLU A 31 1.51 1.69 17.55
C GLU A 31 0.65 2.76 18.21
N SER A 32 -0.63 2.79 17.84
CA SER A 32 -1.60 3.73 18.42
C SER A 32 -3.01 3.21 18.23
N GLN A 33 -3.89 3.62 19.14
CA GLN A 33 -5.32 3.31 19.04
C GLN A 33 -5.91 3.82 17.72
N ALA A 34 -5.53 5.02 17.26
CA ALA A 34 -6.03 5.58 16.01
C ALA A 34 -5.67 4.74 14.77
N ARG A 35 -4.45 4.18 14.73
CA ARG A 35 -4.03 3.25 13.67
C ARG A 35 -4.90 2.00 13.67
N ASP A 36 -5.09 1.40 14.84
CA ASP A 36 -5.82 0.14 14.96
C ASP A 36 -7.31 0.34 14.65
N GLU A 37 -7.90 1.44 15.12
CA GLU A 37 -9.28 1.84 14.80
C GLU A 37 -9.47 2.10 13.30
N LEU A 38 -8.54 2.79 12.64
CA LEU A 38 -8.60 3.01 11.19
C LEU A 38 -8.69 1.68 10.42
N ILE A 39 -7.82 0.72 10.76
CA ILE A 39 -7.81 -0.58 10.09
C ILE A 39 -9.06 -1.40 10.41
N ASN A 40 -9.56 -1.35 11.65
CA ASN A 40 -10.79 -2.04 12.03
C ASN A 40 -12.00 -1.46 11.29
N GLN A 41 -12.18 -0.13 11.32
CA GLN A 41 -13.30 0.54 10.65
C GLN A 41 -13.25 0.35 9.12
N PHE A 42 -12.05 0.38 8.52
CA PHE A 42 -11.87 0.10 7.09
C PHE A 42 -12.34 -1.32 6.75
N ASN A 43 -11.88 -2.33 7.52
CA ASN A 43 -12.28 -3.72 7.29
C ASN A 43 -13.79 -3.92 7.48
N GLU A 44 -14.39 -3.36 8.53
CA GLU A 44 -15.83 -3.46 8.77
C GLU A 44 -16.63 -2.83 7.62
N SER A 45 -16.30 -1.60 7.25
CA SER A 45 -17.00 -0.84 6.20
C SER A 45 -16.87 -1.52 4.84
N TYR A 46 -15.65 -1.96 4.49
CA TYR A 46 -15.41 -2.64 3.21
C TYR A 46 -16.15 -3.97 3.13
N ASN A 47 -16.11 -4.80 4.20
CA ASN A 47 -16.77 -6.10 4.20
C ASN A 47 -18.30 -6.00 4.18
N ALA A 48 -18.87 -4.96 4.81
CA ALA A 48 -20.30 -4.66 4.80
C ALA A 48 -20.80 -4.10 3.45
N THR A 49 -19.91 -3.61 2.57
CA THR A 49 -20.29 -3.03 1.28
C THR A 49 -20.87 -4.10 0.35
N ALA A 50 -22.13 -3.92 -0.05
CA ALA A 50 -22.79 -4.77 -1.04
C ALA A 50 -22.17 -4.58 -2.43
N GLY A 51 -21.97 -5.67 -3.17
CA GLY A 51 -21.35 -5.61 -4.51
C GLY A 51 -19.86 -5.30 -4.51
N LYS A 52 -19.15 -5.47 -3.37
CA LYS A 52 -17.69 -5.31 -3.32
C LYS A 52 -16.98 -6.20 -4.36
N GLY A 53 -16.00 -5.62 -5.04
CA GLY A 53 -15.11 -6.36 -5.94
C GLY A 53 -13.95 -6.98 -5.17
N TRP A 54 -13.46 -8.14 -5.64
CA TRP A 54 -12.22 -8.74 -5.13
C TRP A 54 -11.18 -8.76 -6.25
N GLY A 55 -9.93 -8.41 -5.91
CA GLY A 55 -8.79 -8.55 -6.80
C GLY A 55 -7.93 -9.74 -6.40
N PHE A 56 -7.18 -10.29 -7.35
CA PHE A 56 -6.10 -11.23 -7.10
C PHE A 56 -4.81 -10.67 -7.69
N PHE A 57 -3.68 -11.00 -7.07
CA PHE A 57 -2.38 -10.70 -7.68
C PHE A 57 -2.08 -11.74 -8.77
N HIS A 58 -1.57 -11.26 -9.90
CA HIS A 58 -1.00 -12.13 -10.90
C HIS A 58 0.27 -12.82 -10.38
N ALA A 59 0.60 -13.97 -10.95
CA ALA A 59 1.88 -14.62 -10.71
C ALA A 59 3.03 -13.68 -11.08
N GLU A 60 4.14 -13.81 -10.35
CA GLU A 60 5.31 -12.95 -10.51
C GLU A 60 5.80 -13.00 -11.97
N SER A 61 5.94 -11.81 -12.55
CA SER A 61 6.50 -11.62 -13.89
C SER A 61 7.00 -10.18 -14.01
N GLY A 62 7.71 -9.87 -15.10
CA GLY A 62 8.16 -8.50 -15.36
C GLY A 62 7.02 -7.47 -15.42
N ALA A 63 5.83 -7.87 -15.85
CA ALA A 63 4.63 -7.01 -15.88
C ALA A 63 3.88 -6.96 -14.54
N TYR A 64 4.04 -7.97 -13.69
CA TYR A 64 3.36 -8.09 -12.40
C TYR A 64 4.36 -8.43 -11.28
N PRO A 65 5.23 -7.49 -10.89
CA PRO A 65 6.33 -7.79 -9.96
C PRO A 65 5.91 -7.78 -8.48
N LEU A 66 4.78 -7.16 -8.14
CA LEU A 66 4.33 -6.93 -6.76
C LEU A 66 4.18 -8.22 -5.95
N SER A 67 3.67 -9.30 -6.57
CA SER A 67 3.48 -10.59 -5.88
C SER A 67 4.80 -11.23 -5.46
N GLY A 68 5.87 -11.08 -6.24
CA GLY A 68 7.21 -11.52 -5.89
C GLY A 68 7.78 -10.76 -4.69
N TRP A 69 7.66 -9.42 -4.70
CA TRP A 69 8.12 -8.58 -3.60
C TRP A 69 7.36 -8.86 -2.30
N LEU A 70 6.04 -9.02 -2.39
CA LEU A 70 5.21 -9.40 -1.25
C LEU A 70 5.61 -10.78 -0.72
N GLY A 71 5.84 -11.75 -1.60
CA GLY A 71 6.31 -13.08 -1.22
C GLY A 71 7.64 -13.04 -0.49
N LYS A 72 8.60 -12.24 -0.97
CA LYS A 72 9.91 -12.03 -0.31
C LYS A 72 9.75 -11.45 1.10
N TYR A 73 8.92 -10.41 1.27
CA TYR A 73 8.62 -9.83 2.57
C TYR A 73 8.00 -10.85 3.53
N LEU A 74 6.98 -11.58 3.08
CA LEU A 74 6.30 -12.60 3.90
C LEU A 74 7.22 -13.77 4.28
N ALA A 75 8.24 -14.07 3.47
CA ALA A 75 9.27 -15.05 3.77
C ALA A 75 10.39 -14.52 4.70
N GLY A 76 10.32 -13.27 5.15
CA GLY A 76 11.34 -12.62 5.98
C GLY A 76 12.62 -12.23 5.22
N GLY A 77 12.58 -12.21 3.89
CA GLY A 77 13.71 -11.84 3.03
C GLY A 77 13.89 -10.32 2.85
N SER A 78 12.94 -9.51 3.31
CA SER A 78 12.98 -8.05 3.37
C SER A 78 12.11 -7.57 4.54
N ASP A 79 12.28 -6.31 4.95
CA ASP A 79 11.38 -5.68 5.92
C ASP A 79 10.22 -4.92 5.23
N LEU A 80 9.32 -4.33 6.04
CA LEU A 80 8.18 -3.58 5.49
C LEU A 80 8.65 -2.30 4.76
N LEU A 81 9.70 -1.64 5.24
CA LEU A 81 10.21 -0.38 4.67
C LEU A 81 10.75 -0.58 3.25
N GLU A 82 11.59 -1.61 3.05
CA GLU A 82 12.14 -1.97 1.74
C GLU A 82 11.03 -2.38 0.76
N PHE A 83 10.10 -3.23 1.23
CA PHE A 83 8.97 -3.70 0.42
C PHE A 83 8.06 -2.54 0.00
N SER A 84 7.64 -1.70 0.96
CA SER A 84 6.67 -0.64 0.70
C SER A 84 7.26 0.48 -0.15
N ALA A 85 8.55 0.79 0.00
CA ALA A 85 9.26 1.74 -0.86
C ALA A 85 9.24 1.26 -2.32
N THR A 86 9.61 0.00 -2.57
CA THR A 86 9.59 -0.59 -3.92
C THR A 86 8.17 -0.62 -4.49
N ALA A 87 7.19 -1.01 -3.68
CA ALA A 87 5.80 -1.11 -4.10
C ALA A 87 5.19 0.26 -4.43
N VAL A 88 5.45 1.29 -3.62
CA VAL A 88 4.90 2.64 -3.85
C VAL A 88 5.55 3.34 -5.04
N GLU A 89 6.84 3.08 -5.31
CA GLU A 89 7.48 3.51 -6.55
C GLU A 89 6.79 2.93 -7.79
N HIS A 90 6.53 1.62 -7.76
CA HIS A 90 5.85 0.95 -8.86
C HIS A 90 4.42 1.46 -9.03
N LEU A 91 3.68 1.65 -7.93
CA LEU A 91 2.36 2.27 -7.94
C LEU A 91 2.42 3.67 -8.58
N THR A 92 3.39 4.50 -8.18
CA THR A 92 3.54 5.87 -8.73
C THR A 92 3.73 5.85 -10.25
N LYS A 93 4.52 4.92 -10.78
CA LYS A 93 4.68 4.73 -12.24
C LYS A 93 3.37 4.34 -12.91
N LEU A 94 2.63 3.38 -12.35
CA LEU A 94 1.33 2.95 -12.88
C LEU A 94 0.30 4.08 -12.88
N MET A 95 0.33 4.95 -11.86
CA MET A 95 -0.55 6.12 -11.77
C MET A 95 -0.26 7.13 -12.88
N GLU A 96 1.01 7.36 -13.19
CA GLU A 96 1.44 8.21 -14.32
C GLU A 96 1.02 7.62 -15.66
N GLU A 97 1.29 6.33 -15.89
CA GLU A 97 0.92 5.62 -17.13
C GLU A 97 -0.60 5.60 -17.35
N SER A 98 -1.39 5.58 -16.27
CA SER A 98 -2.86 5.58 -16.30
C SER A 98 -3.48 6.99 -16.37
N ASN A 99 -2.66 8.05 -16.42
CA ASN A 99 -3.11 9.45 -16.41
C ASN A 99 -4.06 9.81 -15.25
N LEU A 100 -3.79 9.27 -14.04
CA LEU A 100 -4.58 9.64 -12.87
C LEU A 100 -4.34 11.11 -12.48
N THR A 101 -5.41 11.80 -12.11
CA THR A 101 -5.39 13.24 -11.80
C THR A 101 -5.22 13.54 -10.31
N THR A 102 -5.19 12.50 -9.46
CA THR A 102 -5.13 12.62 -8.01
C THR A 102 -4.02 11.78 -7.38
N GLY A 103 -3.38 12.36 -6.37
CA GLY A 103 -2.47 11.69 -5.47
C GLY A 103 -3.13 11.37 -4.12
N GLY A 104 -2.32 11.02 -3.13
CA GLY A 104 -2.82 10.75 -1.78
C GLY A 104 -1.81 10.04 -0.89
N HIS A 105 -2.28 9.65 0.29
CA HIS A 105 -1.53 8.79 1.18
C HIS A 105 -1.66 7.33 0.73
N ALA A 106 -0.54 6.62 0.65
CA ALA A 106 -0.47 5.21 0.34
C ALA A 106 -0.12 4.44 1.62
N LEU A 107 -1.15 3.84 2.24
CA LEU A 107 -1.02 3.02 3.44
C LEU A 107 -0.76 1.57 3.07
N PHE A 108 0.35 1.03 3.56
CA PHE A 108 0.62 -0.41 3.58
C PHE A 108 0.44 -0.90 5.01
N CYS A 109 -0.35 -1.96 5.18
CA CYS A 109 -0.69 -2.50 6.49
C CYS A 109 -0.63 -4.04 6.46
N HIS A 110 0.29 -4.61 7.23
CA HIS A 110 0.35 -6.03 7.51
C HIS A 110 -0.36 -6.28 8.85
N TYR A 111 -1.55 -6.87 8.79
CA TYR A 111 -2.34 -7.27 9.95
C TYR A 111 -2.70 -8.74 9.83
N GLY A 112 -2.69 -9.46 10.94
CA GLY A 112 -2.83 -10.91 10.93
C GLY A 112 -3.08 -11.48 12.31
N LYS A 113 -3.12 -12.82 12.38
CA LYS A 113 -3.03 -13.50 13.68
C LYS A 113 -1.57 -13.45 14.11
N ALA A 114 -1.35 -13.02 15.35
CA ALA A 114 -0.05 -13.14 16.02
C ALA A 114 0.31 -14.62 16.24
#